data_AF-A0A928BSW4-F1
#
_entry.id   AF-A0A928BSW4-F1
#
_cell.length_a   1.000
_cell.length_b   1.000
_cell.length_c   1.000
_cell.angle_alpha   90.00
_cell.angle_beta   90.00
_cell.angle_gamma   90.00
#
_symmetry.space_group_name_H-M   'P 1'
#
loop_
_entity.id
_entity.type
_entity.pdbx_description
1 polymer ?
#
loop_
_entity_poly.entity_id
_entity_poly.type
_entity_poly.pdbx_seq_one_letter_code
_entity_poly.pdbx_strand_id
1 'polypeptide(L)'
;MNNLNKTKEYIRDAVTNPLERLMKGESGEPTVNLYEKYYWQGYSPKYDPNYKSMLHDVMVPYYELYLNGDTKLCCAGDRLEFIRRKMEYIIKYDDQFGKWASEKNLIYAAECWGDNLKRYEKETKRIYRFFHVLELLLEYDCQQEWSKLSDELQKMLFTHEACYDYKTDEVLCVLHAFTMIMQQDWTKERKKEMLDLLYQHWLFLKHYYSVMIRHIIGVKWTNFYKVAETVMHSSQSFKPHMHIFYCGLLDCVDELKMTKKEKISTDKTISLMCEEMQRCEPSELLYPLCDTIFPEDFQRLLREHRPPSYNEILDDNHKKEELIQQLKDQTSRTRKELDKTKEKLEEMVLASIPIEDVDAELELYPAGTAWDMLRDLNANPIICVQKAWRDHFPDLLKKYRERLFGPIEQRKELTEAMMKIAETPKVNCHLEIVQNKETNIDQNYGPNIDLTDGGLLRLNNKE
;
A
#
# COMPACT_ATOMS: atom_id res chain seq x y z
N MET A 1 -57.94 -11.03 -9.17
CA MET A 1 -56.49 -10.76 -9.20
C MET A 1 -56.13 -9.92 -7.98
N ASN A 2 -55.22 -10.42 -7.13
CA ASN A 2 -54.81 -9.80 -5.86
C ASN A 2 -54.24 -8.38 -6.07
N ASN A 3 -54.55 -7.47 -5.14
CA ASN A 3 -54.07 -6.07 -5.12
C ASN A 3 -52.54 -5.98 -5.25
N LEU A 4 -51.83 -6.93 -4.62
CA LEU A 4 -50.37 -7.08 -4.66
C LEU A 4 -49.81 -7.33 -6.07
N ASN A 5 -50.47 -8.17 -6.88
CA ASN A 5 -50.00 -8.46 -8.25
C ASN A 5 -50.17 -7.24 -9.16
N LYS A 6 -51.24 -6.46 -8.95
CA LYS A 6 -51.48 -5.20 -9.69
C LYS A 6 -50.43 -4.14 -9.37
N THR A 7 -50.02 -4.03 -8.10
CA THR A 7 -48.94 -3.12 -7.70
C THR A 7 -47.60 -3.50 -8.32
N LYS A 8 -47.25 -4.80 -8.35
CA LYS A 8 -46.01 -5.27 -9.03
C LYS A 8 -46.04 -4.99 -10.54
N GLU A 9 -47.17 -5.23 -11.19
CA GLU A 9 -47.38 -4.93 -12.61
C GLU A 9 -47.24 -3.42 -12.88
N TYR A 10 -47.83 -2.59 -12.03
CA TYR A 10 -47.69 -1.13 -12.09
C TYR A 10 -46.22 -0.69 -11.98
N ILE A 11 -45.48 -1.17 -10.97
CA ILE A 11 -44.07 -0.80 -10.77
C ILE A 11 -43.25 -1.23 -11.99
N ARG A 12 -43.50 -2.44 -12.51
CA ARG A 12 -42.82 -2.92 -13.72
C ARG A 12 -43.07 -2.00 -14.91
N ASP A 13 -44.32 -1.65 -15.17
CA ASP A 13 -44.70 -0.86 -16.35
C ASP A 13 -44.34 0.63 -16.26
N ALA A 14 -44.32 1.18 -15.06
CA ALA A 14 -44.13 2.61 -14.83
C ALA A 14 -42.70 2.97 -14.38
N VAL A 15 -41.93 2.00 -13.89
CA VAL A 15 -40.56 2.20 -13.37
C VAL A 15 -39.53 1.38 -14.15
N THR A 16 -39.57 0.05 -14.07
CA THR A 16 -38.48 -0.77 -14.64
C THR A 16 -38.51 -0.85 -16.16
N ASN A 17 -39.66 -1.04 -16.79
CA ASN A 17 -39.77 -1.09 -18.25
C ASN A 17 -39.26 0.22 -18.89
N PRO A 18 -39.67 1.42 -18.43
CA PRO A 18 -39.07 2.67 -18.88
C PRO A 18 -37.55 2.72 -18.66
N LEU A 19 -37.05 2.28 -17.50
CA LEU A 19 -35.62 2.28 -17.18
C LEU A 19 -34.83 1.35 -18.11
N GLU A 20 -35.31 0.12 -18.34
CA GLU A 20 -34.68 -0.83 -19.26
C GLU A 20 -34.64 -0.31 -20.70
N ARG A 21 -35.73 0.31 -21.16
CA ARG A 21 -35.77 0.92 -22.51
C ARG A 21 -34.77 2.06 -22.63
N LEU A 22 -34.62 2.86 -21.57
CA LEU A 22 -33.60 3.90 -21.50
C LEU A 22 -32.20 3.30 -21.58
N MET A 23 -31.91 2.25 -20.81
CA MET A 23 -30.64 1.52 -20.82
C MET A 23 -30.32 0.86 -22.17
N LYS A 24 -31.34 0.39 -22.90
CA LYS A 24 -31.20 -0.28 -24.22
C LYS A 24 -30.96 0.67 -25.39
N GLY A 25 -31.00 1.99 -25.19
CA GLY A 25 -30.79 2.92 -26.31
C GLY A 25 -32.04 3.16 -27.18
N GLU A 26 -33.23 2.69 -26.79
CA GLU A 26 -34.48 2.90 -27.55
C GLU A 26 -34.85 4.38 -27.71
N SER A 27 -35.43 4.77 -28.85
CA SER A 27 -35.86 6.15 -29.13
C SER A 27 -37.12 6.55 -28.34
N GLY A 28 -37.18 7.82 -27.94
CA GLY A 28 -38.19 8.37 -27.05
C GLY A 28 -37.64 8.58 -25.64
N GLU A 29 -38.25 9.48 -24.87
CA GLU A 29 -37.95 9.70 -23.44
C GLU A 29 -39.01 8.98 -22.60
N PRO A 30 -38.87 7.65 -22.33
CA PRO A 30 -39.76 6.96 -21.41
C PRO A 30 -39.82 7.72 -20.09
N THR A 31 -41.01 8.19 -19.74
CA THR A 31 -41.22 8.81 -18.44
C THR A 31 -41.28 7.71 -17.39
N VAL A 32 -40.21 7.57 -16.59
CA VAL A 32 -40.28 6.87 -15.30
C VAL A 32 -41.26 7.66 -14.43
N ASN A 33 -42.36 7.01 -14.04
CA ASN A 33 -43.42 7.64 -13.27
C ASN A 33 -43.80 6.76 -12.08
N LEU A 34 -43.54 7.25 -10.87
CA LEU A 34 -43.85 6.52 -9.65
C LEU A 34 -45.35 6.56 -9.33
N TYR A 35 -46.11 7.56 -9.80
CA TYR A 35 -47.49 7.82 -9.33
C TYR A 35 -48.59 8.04 -10.36
N GLU A 36 -48.28 8.37 -11.62
CA GLU A 36 -49.27 9.02 -12.48
C GLU A 36 -49.60 8.27 -13.77
N LYS A 37 -48.86 7.22 -14.14
CA LYS A 37 -49.07 6.53 -15.44
C LYS A 37 -50.50 6.00 -15.60
N TYR A 38 -51.14 5.62 -14.49
CA TYR A 38 -52.50 5.07 -14.49
C TYR A 38 -53.50 5.84 -13.62
N TYR A 39 -53.20 7.11 -13.30
CA TYR A 39 -54.11 7.95 -12.48
C TYR A 39 -55.52 8.03 -13.08
N TRP A 40 -55.60 8.17 -14.41
CA TRP A 40 -56.86 8.22 -15.18
C TRP A 40 -57.63 6.89 -15.26
N GLN A 41 -56.99 5.77 -14.92
CA GLN A 41 -57.59 4.43 -14.93
C GLN A 41 -57.98 3.94 -13.52
N GLY A 42 -57.86 4.79 -12.49
CA GLY A 42 -58.11 4.41 -11.10
C GLY A 42 -57.15 3.32 -10.59
N TYR A 43 -56.00 3.15 -11.24
CA TYR A 43 -55.08 2.01 -11.06
C TYR A 43 -53.75 2.42 -10.41
N SER A 44 -53.63 3.64 -9.87
CA SER A 44 -52.43 4.06 -9.14
C SER A 44 -52.42 3.44 -7.74
N PRO A 45 -51.42 2.61 -7.39
CA PRO A 45 -51.28 2.06 -6.05
C PRO A 45 -51.13 3.20 -5.03
N LYS A 46 -51.65 3.00 -3.82
CA LYS A 46 -51.36 3.92 -2.72
C LYS A 46 -49.88 3.83 -2.38
N TYR A 47 -49.26 4.96 -2.08
CA TYR A 47 -47.92 4.98 -1.49
C TYR A 47 -47.98 4.51 -0.04
N ASP A 48 -47.94 3.20 0.14
CA ASP A 48 -47.96 2.56 1.45
C ASP A 48 -46.69 1.70 1.64
N PRO A 49 -46.44 1.17 2.84
CA PRO A 49 -45.27 0.32 3.09
C PRO A 49 -45.18 -0.91 2.16
N ASN A 50 -46.30 -1.44 1.68
CA ASN A 50 -46.30 -2.58 0.75
C ASN A 50 -45.81 -2.15 -0.63
N TYR A 51 -46.24 -0.98 -1.13
CA TYR A 51 -45.73 -0.41 -2.37
C TYR A 51 -44.22 -0.17 -2.28
N LYS A 52 -43.76 0.44 -1.18
CA LYS A 52 -42.32 0.70 -0.95
C LYS A 52 -41.50 -0.58 -0.96
N SER A 53 -41.95 -1.61 -0.25
CA SER A 53 -41.31 -2.93 -0.25
C SER A 53 -41.26 -3.56 -1.64
N MET A 54 -42.33 -3.48 -2.41
CA MET A 54 -42.32 -4.02 -3.78
C MET A 54 -41.45 -3.21 -4.73
N LEU A 55 -41.42 -1.89 -4.57
CA LEU A 55 -40.55 -1.01 -5.33
C LEU A 55 -39.09 -1.39 -5.06
N HIS A 56 -38.73 -1.52 -3.78
CA HIS A 56 -37.42 -1.95 -3.34
C HIS A 56 -37.03 -3.29 -3.98
N ASP A 57 -37.83 -4.34 -3.77
CA ASP A 57 -37.56 -5.70 -4.30
C ASP A 57 -37.29 -5.71 -5.81
N VAL A 58 -38.06 -4.92 -6.55
CA VAL A 58 -37.95 -4.83 -8.01
C VAL A 58 -36.75 -3.97 -8.44
N MET A 59 -36.36 -2.99 -7.64
CA MET A 59 -35.27 -2.06 -7.93
C MET A 59 -33.90 -2.52 -7.48
N VAL A 60 -33.79 -3.51 -6.56
CA VAL A 60 -32.51 -4.05 -6.07
C VAL A 60 -31.47 -4.30 -7.18
N PRO A 61 -31.80 -4.98 -8.31
CA PRO A 61 -30.81 -5.21 -9.37
C PRO A 61 -30.27 -3.92 -9.99
N TYR A 62 -31.11 -2.88 -10.08
CA TYR A 62 -30.71 -1.58 -10.64
C TYR A 62 -29.91 -0.76 -9.63
N TYR A 63 -30.22 -0.86 -8.33
CA TYR A 63 -29.40 -0.26 -7.29
C TYR A 63 -28.01 -0.88 -7.26
N GLU A 64 -27.89 -2.19 -7.45
CA GLU A 64 -26.59 -2.87 -7.53
C GLU A 64 -25.76 -2.38 -8.72
N LEU A 65 -26.38 -2.31 -9.91
CA LEU A 65 -25.74 -1.74 -11.09
C LEU A 65 -25.32 -0.28 -10.88
N TYR A 66 -26.15 0.53 -10.22
CA TYR A 66 -25.87 1.94 -9.96
C TYR A 66 -24.75 2.13 -8.93
N LEU A 67 -24.80 1.38 -7.83
CA LEU A 67 -23.79 1.39 -6.75
C LEU A 67 -22.43 0.98 -7.29
N ASN A 68 -22.37 -0.03 -8.15
CA ASN A 68 -21.13 -0.55 -8.74
C ASN A 68 -20.69 0.23 -9.99
N GLY A 69 -21.37 1.32 -10.37
CA GLY A 69 -20.95 2.14 -11.50
C GLY A 69 -21.08 1.44 -12.86
N ASP A 70 -22.08 0.57 -13.05
CA ASP A 70 -22.31 -0.12 -14.32
C ASP A 70 -22.52 0.87 -15.47
N THR A 71 -21.88 0.58 -16.61
CA THR A 71 -21.87 1.49 -17.75
C THR A 71 -23.26 1.76 -18.33
N LYS A 72 -24.25 0.89 -18.13
CA LYS A 72 -25.62 1.09 -18.62
C LYS A 72 -26.37 2.18 -17.86
N LEU A 73 -26.02 2.41 -16.58
CA LEU A 73 -26.64 3.43 -15.73
C LEU A 73 -25.74 4.64 -15.49
N CYS A 74 -24.41 4.45 -15.55
CA CYS A 74 -23.43 5.42 -15.08
C CYS A 74 -22.52 5.99 -16.21
N CYS A 75 -22.76 5.70 -17.49
CA CYS A 75 -21.97 6.24 -18.63
C CYS A 75 -22.39 7.64 -19.14
N ALA A 76 -21.64 8.20 -20.08
CA ALA A 76 -21.80 9.58 -20.55
C ALA A 76 -22.68 9.80 -21.79
N GLY A 77 -23.18 11.03 -21.88
CA GLY A 77 -24.15 11.51 -22.85
C GLY A 77 -25.41 12.06 -22.15
N ASP A 78 -26.14 12.96 -22.81
CA ASP A 78 -27.33 13.64 -22.25
C ASP A 78 -28.42 12.65 -21.80
N ARG A 79 -28.54 11.54 -22.53
CA ARG A 79 -29.47 10.45 -22.23
C ARG A 79 -29.20 9.78 -20.87
N LEU A 80 -27.95 9.73 -20.43
CA LEU A 80 -27.56 9.00 -19.21
C LEU A 80 -27.56 9.89 -17.97
N GLU A 81 -27.36 11.19 -18.15
CA GLU A 81 -27.70 12.19 -17.13
C GLU A 81 -29.19 12.14 -16.77
N PHE A 82 -30.05 11.85 -17.75
CA PHE A 82 -31.46 11.59 -17.51
C PHE A 82 -31.70 10.29 -16.71
N ILE A 83 -31.02 9.18 -17.06
CA ILE A 83 -31.11 7.92 -16.30
C ILE A 83 -30.68 8.11 -14.85
N ARG A 84 -29.54 8.79 -14.61
CA ARG A 84 -29.05 9.14 -13.28
C ARG A 84 -30.12 9.84 -12.44
N ARG A 85 -30.71 10.92 -12.98
CA ARG A 85 -31.79 11.67 -12.29
C ARG A 85 -33.00 10.79 -12.01
N LYS A 86 -33.32 9.82 -12.87
CA LYS A 86 -34.39 8.86 -12.60
C LYS A 86 -34.02 7.88 -11.50
N MET A 87 -32.79 7.38 -11.44
CA MET A 87 -32.31 6.54 -10.35
C MET A 87 -32.36 7.27 -9.01
N GLU A 88 -31.84 8.49 -8.93
CA GLU A 88 -31.92 9.36 -7.75
C GLU A 88 -33.35 9.62 -7.33
N TYR A 89 -34.24 9.89 -8.30
CA TYR A 89 -35.65 10.08 -8.04
C TYR A 89 -36.31 8.80 -7.50
N ILE A 90 -35.97 7.61 -8.00
CA ILE A 90 -36.52 6.35 -7.48
C ILE A 90 -36.02 6.08 -6.06
N ILE A 91 -34.72 6.24 -5.81
CA ILE A 91 -34.09 6.04 -4.49
C ILE A 91 -34.75 6.93 -3.44
N LYS A 92 -35.10 8.17 -3.79
CA LYS A 92 -35.82 9.09 -2.90
C LYS A 92 -37.17 8.57 -2.40
N TYR A 93 -37.80 7.68 -3.14
CA TYR A 93 -39.09 7.07 -2.79
C TYR A 93 -38.93 5.65 -2.23
N ASP A 94 -37.70 5.23 -1.95
CA ASP A 94 -37.37 3.95 -1.35
C ASP A 94 -36.65 4.16 -0.02
N ASP A 95 -37.38 4.03 1.08
CA ASP A 95 -36.84 4.16 2.43
C ASP A 95 -36.01 2.94 2.89
N GLN A 96 -35.90 1.89 2.06
CA GLN A 96 -35.09 0.70 2.33
C GLN A 96 -33.72 0.74 1.65
N PHE A 97 -33.49 1.68 0.72
CA PHE A 97 -32.23 1.81 -0.01
C PHE A 97 -31.02 1.93 0.93
N GLY A 98 -31.09 2.81 1.93
CA GLY A 98 -29.99 3.05 2.87
C GLY A 98 -29.58 1.78 3.63
N LYS A 99 -30.56 1.07 4.18
CA LYS A 99 -30.34 -0.22 4.86
C LYS A 99 -29.74 -1.25 3.92
N TRP A 100 -30.27 -1.41 2.72
CA TRP A 100 -29.73 -2.34 1.72
C TRP A 100 -28.29 -1.99 1.33
N ALA A 101 -27.96 -0.71 1.15
CA ALA A 101 -26.62 -0.25 0.80
C ALA A 101 -25.62 -0.44 1.94
N SER A 102 -26.10 -0.46 3.19
CA SER A 102 -25.30 -0.73 4.40
C SER A 102 -24.73 -2.14 4.44
N GLU A 103 -25.35 -3.08 3.71
CA GLU A 103 -24.94 -4.49 3.65
C GLU A 103 -23.99 -4.76 2.47
N LYS A 104 -23.64 -3.73 1.68
CA LYS A 104 -22.83 -3.89 0.46
C LYS A 104 -21.36 -3.62 0.71
N ASN A 105 -20.52 -4.31 -0.07
CA ASN A 105 -19.08 -4.07 -0.08
C ASN A 105 -18.77 -2.81 -0.90
N LEU A 106 -18.51 -1.70 -0.21
CA LEU A 106 -18.20 -0.42 -0.85
C LEU A 106 -16.80 -0.38 -1.49
N ILE A 107 -15.85 -1.21 -1.05
CA ILE A 107 -14.54 -1.36 -1.72
C ILE A 107 -14.75 -1.95 -3.10
N TYR A 108 -15.49 -3.06 -3.20
CA TYR A 108 -15.83 -3.67 -4.49
C TYR A 108 -16.57 -2.68 -5.41
N ALA A 109 -17.50 -1.89 -4.86
CA ALA A 109 -18.16 -0.84 -5.62
C ALA A 109 -17.16 0.19 -6.15
N ALA A 110 -16.22 0.66 -5.31
CA ALA A 110 -15.17 1.59 -5.70
C ALA A 110 -14.24 1.02 -6.79
N GLU A 111 -13.86 -0.25 -6.71
CA GLU A 111 -13.11 -0.95 -7.76
C GLU A 111 -13.87 -0.97 -9.09
N CYS A 112 -15.16 -1.30 -9.05
CA CYS A 112 -16.00 -1.27 -10.25
C CYS A 112 -16.13 0.14 -10.86
N TRP A 113 -16.21 1.17 -10.02
CA TRP A 113 -16.15 2.57 -10.45
C TRP A 113 -14.78 2.92 -11.06
N GLY A 114 -13.68 2.45 -10.50
CA GLY A 114 -12.34 2.56 -11.07
C GLY A 114 -12.24 1.97 -12.48
N ASP A 115 -12.81 0.77 -12.66
CA ASP A 115 -12.94 0.12 -13.96
C ASP A 115 -13.82 0.91 -14.95
N ASN A 116 -14.92 1.51 -14.47
CA ASN A 116 -15.73 2.41 -15.28
C ASN A 116 -14.93 3.63 -15.75
N LEU A 117 -14.18 4.28 -14.84
CA LEU A 117 -13.36 5.45 -15.14
C LEU A 117 -12.28 5.14 -16.18
N LYS A 118 -11.62 3.97 -16.09
CA LYS A 118 -10.63 3.50 -17.08
C LYS A 118 -11.21 3.45 -18.49
N ARG A 119 -12.40 2.87 -18.66
CA ARG A 119 -13.04 2.72 -19.98
C ARG A 119 -13.35 4.06 -20.66
N TYR A 120 -13.39 5.15 -19.89
CA TYR A 120 -13.75 6.49 -20.36
C TYR A 120 -12.77 7.56 -19.83
N GLU A 121 -11.48 7.23 -19.82
CA GLU A 121 -10.40 8.06 -19.27
C GLU A 121 -10.39 9.52 -19.75
N LYS A 122 -10.85 9.77 -20.99
CA LYS A 122 -10.93 11.12 -21.59
C LYS A 122 -11.95 12.04 -20.92
N GLU A 123 -12.81 11.52 -20.05
CA GLU A 123 -13.87 12.28 -19.41
C GLU A 123 -13.57 12.58 -17.94
N THR A 124 -12.88 13.69 -17.72
CA THR A 124 -12.41 14.14 -16.40
C THR A 124 -13.51 14.40 -15.38
N LYS A 125 -14.78 14.54 -15.81
CA LYS A 125 -15.92 14.81 -14.92
C LYS A 125 -16.55 13.55 -14.31
N ARG A 126 -16.07 12.35 -14.63
CA ARG A 126 -16.76 11.11 -14.21
C ARG A 126 -16.60 10.77 -12.74
N ILE A 127 -15.48 11.14 -12.12
CA ILE A 127 -15.28 10.94 -10.68
C ILE A 127 -16.39 11.60 -9.85
N TYR A 128 -16.92 12.74 -10.31
CA TYR A 128 -18.04 13.46 -9.67
C TYR A 128 -19.36 12.66 -9.62
N ARG A 129 -19.50 11.60 -10.42
CA ARG A 129 -20.67 10.72 -10.36
C ARG A 129 -20.59 9.74 -9.20
N PHE A 130 -19.38 9.31 -8.85
CA PHE A 130 -19.17 8.55 -7.64
C PHE A 130 -19.53 9.38 -6.41
N PHE A 131 -19.20 10.68 -6.39
CA PHE A 131 -19.64 11.58 -5.33
C PHE A 131 -21.17 11.64 -5.17
N HIS A 132 -21.95 11.57 -6.25
CA HIS A 132 -23.41 11.50 -6.15
C HIS A 132 -23.89 10.19 -5.50
N VAL A 133 -23.20 9.08 -5.74
CA VAL A 133 -23.47 7.83 -5.01
C VAL A 133 -23.21 8.03 -3.51
N LEU A 134 -22.09 8.65 -3.15
CA LEU A 134 -21.75 8.93 -1.74
C LEU A 134 -22.75 9.90 -1.09
N GLU A 135 -23.23 10.90 -1.83
CA GLU A 135 -24.27 11.82 -1.36
C GLU A 135 -25.56 11.05 -1.03
N LEU A 136 -25.95 10.09 -1.87
CA LEU A 136 -27.12 9.23 -1.59
C LEU A 136 -26.88 8.33 -0.38
N LEU A 137 -25.68 7.76 -0.21
CA LEU A 137 -25.37 6.96 0.98
C LEU A 137 -25.51 7.79 2.27
N LEU A 138 -25.06 9.05 2.24
CA LEU A 138 -25.24 9.99 3.35
C LEU A 138 -26.71 10.41 3.53
N GLU A 139 -27.42 10.74 2.43
CA GLU A 139 -28.80 11.24 2.47
C GLU A 139 -29.77 10.18 2.97
N TYR A 140 -29.55 8.91 2.65
CA TYR A 140 -30.44 7.81 3.05
C TYR A 140 -29.92 7.02 4.26
N ASP A 141 -29.01 7.61 5.04
CA ASP A 141 -28.56 7.10 6.34
C ASP A 141 -28.00 5.67 6.27
N CYS A 142 -27.07 5.45 5.33
CA CYS A 142 -26.32 4.21 5.24
C CYS A 142 -25.52 3.97 6.53
N GLN A 143 -25.73 2.82 7.18
CA GLN A 143 -25.11 2.40 8.44
C GLN A 143 -24.02 1.37 8.17
N GLN A 144 -22.88 1.81 7.65
CA GLN A 144 -21.69 0.97 7.48
C GLN A 144 -20.83 1.00 8.75
N GLU A 145 -20.01 -0.04 8.94
CA GLU A 145 -18.92 -0.02 9.94
C GLU A 145 -17.80 0.89 9.42
N TRP A 146 -18.04 2.21 9.42
CA TRP A 146 -17.18 3.20 8.77
C TRP A 146 -15.71 3.14 9.21
N SER A 147 -15.45 2.93 10.49
CA SER A 147 -14.07 2.79 11.02
C SER A 147 -13.36 1.55 10.48
N LYS A 148 -14.04 0.41 10.43
CA LYS A 148 -13.45 -0.82 9.88
C LYS A 148 -13.18 -0.70 8.38
N LEU A 149 -14.09 -0.08 7.64
CA LEU A 149 -13.92 0.21 6.22
C LEU A 149 -12.73 1.17 6.00
N SER A 150 -12.60 2.19 6.84
CA SER A 150 -11.47 3.12 6.83
C SER A 150 -10.14 2.40 7.06
N ASP A 151 -10.07 1.51 8.06
CA ASP A 151 -8.87 0.72 8.36
C ASP A 151 -8.49 -0.23 7.21
N GLU A 152 -9.47 -0.81 6.52
CA GLU A 152 -9.25 -1.68 5.38
C GLU A 152 -8.73 -0.89 4.18
N LEU A 153 -9.33 0.26 3.87
CA LEU A 153 -8.87 1.19 2.84
C LEU A 153 -7.46 1.71 3.14
N GLN A 154 -7.17 2.03 4.41
CA GLN A 154 -5.83 2.41 4.86
C GLN A 154 -4.83 1.26 4.80
N LYS A 155 -5.23 -0.01 4.80
CA LYS A 155 -4.27 -1.09 4.52
C LYS A 155 -4.03 -1.19 3.01
N MET A 156 -5.11 -1.19 2.23
CA MET A 156 -5.06 -1.32 0.78
C MET A 156 -4.25 -0.20 0.10
N LEU A 157 -4.50 1.06 0.46
CA LEU A 157 -3.82 2.22 -0.11
C LEU A 157 -2.32 2.28 0.26
N PHE A 158 -1.87 1.50 1.26
CA PHE A 158 -0.53 1.57 1.83
C PHE A 158 0.32 0.32 1.61
N THR A 159 -0.29 -0.83 1.29
CA THR A 159 0.45 -2.02 0.89
C THR A 159 0.94 -1.90 -0.54
N HIS A 160 2.27 -2.04 -0.72
CA HIS A 160 3.02 -1.80 -1.96
C HIS A 160 2.58 -2.64 -3.18
N GLU A 161 1.78 -3.69 -2.96
CA GLU A 161 1.36 -4.66 -3.97
C GLU A 161 0.03 -4.31 -4.67
N ALA A 162 -0.73 -3.32 -4.20
CA ALA A 162 -2.04 -2.96 -4.76
C ALA A 162 -1.96 -2.06 -6.03
N CYS A 163 -0.76 -1.71 -6.48
CA CYS A 163 -0.57 -0.55 -7.36
C CYS A 163 -0.34 -0.90 -8.82
N TYR A 164 -1.46 -1.06 -9.53
CA TYR A 164 -1.42 -1.10 -10.99
C TYR A 164 -2.43 -0.16 -11.67
N ASP A 165 -3.39 0.45 -10.94
CA ASP A 165 -4.39 1.31 -11.57
C ASP A 165 -4.76 2.59 -10.80
N TYR A 166 -4.26 3.70 -11.33
CA TYR A 166 -4.46 5.05 -10.81
C TYR A 166 -5.92 5.52 -10.76
N LYS A 167 -6.83 4.95 -11.58
CA LYS A 167 -8.25 5.33 -11.55
C LYS A 167 -9.00 4.67 -10.43
N THR A 168 -8.73 3.40 -10.17
CA THR A 168 -9.25 2.71 -8.99
C THR A 168 -8.73 3.37 -7.72
N ASP A 169 -7.44 3.69 -7.68
CA ASP A 169 -6.84 4.37 -6.53
C ASP A 169 -7.47 5.74 -6.27
N GLU A 170 -7.77 6.52 -7.33
CA GLU A 170 -8.48 7.79 -7.21
C GLU A 170 -9.85 7.61 -6.52
N VAL A 171 -10.62 6.59 -6.90
CA VAL A 171 -11.93 6.29 -6.31
C VAL A 171 -11.81 5.79 -4.87
N LEU A 172 -10.84 4.93 -4.59
CA LEU A 172 -10.56 4.45 -3.23
C LEU A 172 -10.14 5.59 -2.29
N CYS A 173 -9.37 6.56 -2.77
CA CYS A 173 -9.05 7.77 -2.00
C CYS A 173 -10.30 8.60 -1.69
N VAL A 174 -11.22 8.77 -2.66
CA VAL A 174 -12.50 9.46 -2.42
C VAL A 174 -13.33 8.70 -1.38
N LEU A 175 -13.41 7.37 -1.50
CA LEU A 175 -14.14 6.54 -0.54
C LEU A 175 -13.53 6.65 0.85
N HIS A 176 -12.20 6.59 0.99
CA HIS A 176 -11.50 6.78 2.25
C HIS A 176 -11.82 8.14 2.88
N ALA A 177 -11.69 9.23 2.10
CA ALA A 177 -12.06 10.58 2.55
C ALA A 177 -13.51 10.63 3.08
N PHE A 178 -14.43 10.01 2.35
CA PHE A 178 -15.83 9.91 2.76
C PHE A 178 -15.99 9.13 4.07
N THR A 179 -15.31 7.98 4.24
CA THR A 179 -15.36 7.24 5.51
C THR A 179 -14.83 8.06 6.69
N MET A 180 -13.80 8.88 6.49
CA MET A 180 -13.27 9.77 7.54
C MET A 180 -14.30 10.84 7.93
N ILE A 181 -15.05 11.40 6.98
CA ILE A 181 -16.18 12.32 7.24
C ILE A 181 -17.31 11.60 7.99
N MET A 182 -17.67 10.38 7.58
CA MET A 182 -18.77 9.62 8.18
C MET A 182 -18.49 9.20 9.63
N GLN A 183 -17.23 8.97 9.98
CA GLN A 183 -16.80 8.64 11.34
C GLN A 183 -16.90 9.81 12.33
N GLN A 184 -16.97 11.06 11.85
CA GLN A 184 -17.07 12.21 12.73
C GLN A 184 -18.42 12.24 13.44
N ASP A 185 -18.41 12.66 14.71
CA ASP A 185 -19.61 12.92 15.50
C ASP A 185 -20.23 14.28 15.13
N TRP A 186 -20.61 14.40 13.85
CA TRP A 186 -21.18 15.59 13.25
C TRP A 186 -22.64 15.37 12.87
N THR A 187 -23.39 16.47 12.80
CA THR A 187 -24.74 16.46 12.22
C THR A 187 -24.68 16.06 10.75
N LYS A 188 -25.80 15.53 10.23
CA LYS A 188 -25.93 15.14 8.83
C LYS A 188 -25.67 16.32 7.89
N GLU A 189 -26.16 17.51 8.25
CA GLU A 189 -25.94 18.75 7.51
C GLU A 189 -24.45 19.08 7.43
N ARG A 190 -23.73 18.96 8.56
CA ARG A 190 -22.29 19.22 8.58
C ARG A 190 -21.51 18.19 7.76
N LYS A 191 -21.87 16.90 7.82
CA LYS A 191 -21.29 15.87 6.95
C LYS A 191 -21.53 16.17 5.47
N LYS A 192 -22.73 16.68 5.14
CA LYS A 192 -23.07 17.10 3.78
C LYS A 192 -22.22 18.28 3.31
N GLU A 193 -22.07 19.31 4.15
CA GLU A 193 -21.17 20.44 3.85
C GLU A 193 -19.74 19.97 3.57
N MET A 194 -19.21 19.03 4.36
CA MET A 194 -17.85 18.52 4.18
C MET A 194 -17.73 17.67 2.91
N LEU A 195 -18.75 16.87 2.57
CA LEU A 195 -18.80 16.15 1.30
C LEU A 195 -18.89 17.11 0.11
N ASP A 196 -19.64 18.20 0.22
CA ASP A 196 -19.74 19.24 -0.81
C ASP A 196 -18.39 19.96 -1.00
N LEU A 197 -17.66 20.27 0.08
CA LEU A 197 -16.29 20.80 -0.03
C LEU A 197 -15.34 19.80 -0.68
N LEU A 198 -15.41 18.52 -0.29
CA LEU A 198 -14.60 17.45 -0.90
C LEU A 198 -14.90 17.34 -2.40
N TYR A 199 -16.17 17.40 -2.80
CA TYR A 199 -16.61 17.42 -4.20
C TYR A 199 -16.03 18.63 -4.95
N GLN A 200 -16.27 19.84 -4.45
CA GLN A 200 -15.90 21.09 -5.13
C GLN A 200 -14.38 21.24 -5.30
N HIS A 201 -13.62 20.78 -4.30
CA HIS A 201 -12.18 20.93 -4.24
C HIS A 201 -11.41 19.64 -4.54
N TRP A 202 -12.08 18.58 -5.03
CA TRP A 202 -11.42 17.29 -5.30
C TRP A 202 -10.20 17.42 -6.22
N LEU A 203 -10.26 18.28 -7.25
CA LEU A 203 -9.12 18.49 -8.14
C LEU A 203 -7.87 19.01 -7.42
N PHE A 204 -8.04 19.82 -6.37
CA PHE A 204 -6.94 20.26 -5.51
C PHE A 204 -6.57 19.18 -4.50
N LEU A 205 -7.58 18.67 -3.79
CA LEU A 205 -7.41 17.71 -2.70
C LEU A 205 -6.79 16.40 -3.16
N LYS A 206 -7.04 15.94 -4.39
CA LYS A 206 -6.38 14.74 -4.93
C LYS A 206 -4.85 14.90 -5.02
N HIS A 207 -4.35 16.11 -5.28
CA HIS A 207 -2.92 16.39 -5.32
C HIS A 207 -2.34 16.42 -3.91
N TYR A 208 -3.09 16.97 -2.95
CA TYR A 208 -2.71 16.94 -1.54
C TYR A 208 -2.72 15.50 -0.98
N TYR A 209 -3.78 14.72 -1.25
CA TYR A 209 -3.85 13.28 -1.01
C TYR A 209 -2.66 12.53 -1.60
N SER A 210 -2.25 12.86 -2.83
CA SER A 210 -1.10 12.24 -3.49
C SER A 210 0.21 12.50 -2.74
N VAL A 211 0.37 13.69 -2.16
CA VAL A 211 1.55 14.04 -1.34
C VAL A 211 1.51 13.29 -0.01
N MET A 212 0.34 13.27 0.65
CA MET A 212 0.18 12.67 1.97
C MET A 212 0.27 11.14 1.94
N ILE A 213 -0.45 10.45 1.05
CA ILE A 213 -0.58 8.99 1.05
C ILE A 213 0.64 8.26 0.45
N ARG A 214 1.64 8.97 -0.09
CA ARG A 214 2.83 8.36 -0.74
C ARG A 214 2.48 7.43 -1.93
N HIS A 215 1.22 7.40 -2.33
CA HIS A 215 0.66 6.59 -3.40
C HIS A 215 -0.27 7.42 -4.32
N ILE A 216 0.27 7.76 -5.50
CA ILE A 216 -0.42 7.60 -6.79
C ILE A 216 -1.53 8.59 -7.17
N ILE A 217 -1.23 9.35 -8.23
CA ILE A 217 -2.00 9.21 -9.48
C ILE A 217 -1.01 8.82 -10.59
N GLY A 218 -0.64 7.55 -10.66
CA GLY A 218 0.04 6.90 -11.79
C GLY A 218 1.53 7.21 -12.00
N VAL A 219 2.29 7.44 -10.93
CA VAL A 219 3.51 8.22 -11.08
C VAL A 219 4.63 7.75 -10.13
N LYS A 220 5.75 7.33 -10.71
CA LYS A 220 7.02 7.08 -9.99
C LYS A 220 7.38 8.29 -9.11
N TRP A 221 7.96 8.04 -7.92
CA TRP A 221 8.47 9.05 -6.97
C TRP A 221 9.20 10.25 -7.63
N THR A 222 9.79 10.06 -8.82
CA THR A 222 10.40 11.07 -9.72
C THR A 222 9.47 12.20 -10.19
N ASN A 223 8.16 12.18 -9.89
CA ASN A 223 7.24 13.24 -10.32
C ASN A 223 6.60 14.00 -9.14
N PHE A 224 7.08 13.83 -7.90
CA PHE A 224 6.63 14.68 -6.79
C PHE A 224 6.80 16.17 -7.12
N TYR A 225 7.93 16.51 -7.74
CA TYR A 225 8.17 17.81 -8.38
C TYR A 225 7.07 18.20 -9.39
N LYS A 226 6.61 17.27 -10.25
CA LYS A 226 5.56 17.55 -11.23
C LYS A 226 4.20 17.77 -10.58
N VAL A 227 3.92 17.13 -9.44
CA VAL A 227 2.68 17.39 -8.67
C VAL A 227 2.73 18.81 -8.13
N ALA A 228 3.85 19.22 -7.53
CA ALA A 228 4.05 20.60 -7.09
C ALA A 228 3.94 21.59 -8.26
N GLU A 229 4.61 21.31 -9.39
CA GLU A 229 4.51 22.11 -10.61
C GLU A 229 3.06 22.19 -11.13
N THR A 230 2.32 21.09 -11.08
CA THR A 230 0.90 21.05 -11.47
C THR A 230 0.08 21.94 -10.56
N VAL A 231 0.21 21.83 -9.24
CA VAL A 231 -0.54 22.67 -8.29
C VAL A 231 -0.21 24.16 -8.50
N MET A 232 1.06 24.47 -8.72
CA MET A 232 1.53 25.83 -8.99
C MET A 232 0.93 26.43 -10.28
N HIS A 233 0.84 25.64 -11.35
CA HIS A 233 0.35 26.08 -12.66
C HIS A 233 -1.12 25.76 -12.92
N SER A 234 -1.83 25.23 -11.93
CA SER A 234 -3.25 24.89 -12.02
C SER A 234 -4.17 26.11 -12.03
N SER A 235 -5.47 25.85 -12.08
CA SER A 235 -6.55 26.84 -11.99
C SER A 235 -6.33 27.85 -10.86
N GLN A 236 -6.78 29.09 -11.08
CA GLN A 236 -6.81 30.15 -10.06
C GLN A 236 -7.53 29.73 -8.78
N SER A 237 -8.47 28.79 -8.88
CA SER A 237 -9.20 28.23 -7.73
C SER A 237 -8.31 27.48 -6.73
N PHE A 238 -7.07 27.12 -7.09
CA PHE A 238 -6.14 26.46 -6.16
C PHE A 238 -5.37 27.47 -5.31
N LYS A 239 -5.16 28.69 -5.82
CA LYS A 239 -4.27 29.67 -5.18
C LYS A 239 -4.65 30.02 -3.74
N PRO A 240 -5.94 30.24 -3.41
CA PRO A 240 -6.33 30.51 -2.02
C PRO A 240 -6.00 29.36 -1.06
N HIS A 241 -5.87 28.12 -1.54
CA HIS A 241 -5.63 26.93 -0.74
C HIS A 241 -4.19 26.40 -0.83
N MET A 242 -3.34 27.06 -1.61
CA MET A 242 -1.98 26.58 -1.90
C MET A 242 -1.12 26.41 -0.65
N HIS A 243 -1.37 27.18 0.40
CA HIS A 243 -0.71 27.10 1.69
C HIS A 243 -0.87 25.72 2.37
N ILE A 244 -2.02 25.05 2.22
CA ILE A 244 -2.26 23.69 2.74
C ILE A 244 -1.31 22.70 2.05
N PHE A 245 -1.25 22.77 0.73
CA PHE A 245 -0.36 21.92 -0.07
C PHE A 245 1.10 22.22 0.24
N TYR A 246 1.46 23.50 0.36
CA TYR A 246 2.81 23.95 0.65
C TYR A 246 3.33 23.43 2.00
N CYS A 247 2.52 23.47 3.06
CA CYS A 247 2.91 22.92 4.35
C CYS A 247 3.20 21.42 4.26
N GLY A 248 2.27 20.63 3.71
CA GLY A 248 2.49 19.18 3.54
C GLY A 248 3.65 18.85 2.59
N LEU A 249 3.90 19.71 1.60
CA LEU A 249 5.06 19.61 0.72
C LEU A 249 6.36 19.74 1.52
N LEU A 250 6.51 20.80 2.32
CA LEU A 250 7.71 21.03 3.12
C LEU A 250 7.99 19.89 4.10
N ASP A 251 6.96 19.39 4.77
CA ASP A 251 7.10 18.28 5.72
C ASP A 251 7.63 16.99 5.06
N CYS A 252 7.38 16.83 3.76
CA CYS A 252 7.81 15.65 3.02
C CYS A 252 9.15 15.84 2.30
N VAL A 253 9.50 17.06 1.88
CA VAL A 253 10.58 17.34 0.91
C VAL A 253 11.96 16.88 1.42
N ASP A 254 12.27 17.10 2.69
CA ASP A 254 13.56 16.71 3.26
C ASP A 254 13.74 15.19 3.35
N GLU A 255 12.62 14.45 3.43
CA GLU A 255 12.60 12.99 3.42
C GLU A 255 12.69 12.41 1.99
N LEU A 256 12.78 13.25 0.95
CA LEU A 256 12.85 12.80 -0.44
C LEU A 256 14.30 12.68 -0.90
N LYS A 257 14.71 11.45 -1.25
CA LYS A 257 15.99 11.16 -1.93
C LYS A 257 15.94 11.60 -3.39
N MET A 258 16.00 12.91 -3.61
CA MET A 258 16.00 13.54 -4.92
C MET A 258 17.40 13.61 -5.54
N THR A 259 17.49 13.49 -6.86
CA THR A 259 18.70 13.87 -7.59
C THR A 259 18.94 15.37 -7.46
N LYS A 260 20.18 15.82 -7.67
CA LYS A 260 20.54 17.25 -7.64
C LYS A 260 19.67 18.10 -8.58
N LYS A 261 19.31 17.57 -9.75
CA LYS A 261 18.45 18.25 -10.73
C LYS A 261 17.01 18.39 -10.21
N GLU A 262 16.44 17.33 -9.65
CA GLU A 262 15.09 17.34 -9.08
C GLU A 262 15.00 18.26 -7.86
N LYS A 263 16.04 18.30 -7.03
CA LYS A 263 16.13 19.21 -5.89
C LYS A 263 16.08 20.67 -6.35
N ILE A 264 16.93 21.07 -7.30
CA ILE A 264 16.92 22.44 -7.85
C ILE A 264 15.55 22.80 -8.44
N SER A 265 14.91 21.86 -9.14
CA SER A 265 13.59 22.08 -9.72
C SER A 265 12.52 22.27 -8.64
N THR A 266 12.55 21.42 -7.61
CA THR A 266 11.63 21.48 -6.47
C THR A 266 11.83 22.78 -5.68
N ASP A 267 13.07 23.17 -5.38
CA ASP A 267 13.39 24.43 -4.70
C ASP A 267 12.87 25.64 -5.48
N LYS A 268 12.98 25.61 -6.81
CA LYS A 268 12.43 26.66 -7.67
C LYS A 268 10.90 26.71 -7.59
N THR A 269 10.21 25.57 -7.63
CA THR A 269 8.75 25.52 -7.50
C THR A 269 8.28 25.97 -6.12
N ILE A 270 8.96 25.54 -5.05
CA ILE A 270 8.71 25.99 -3.67
C ILE A 270 8.85 27.51 -3.58
N SER A 271 9.90 28.08 -4.16
CA SER A 271 10.10 29.54 -4.18
C SER A 271 8.97 30.26 -4.91
N LEU A 272 8.53 29.74 -6.06
CA LEU A 272 7.41 30.30 -6.81
C LEU A 272 6.08 30.20 -6.04
N MET A 273 5.84 29.09 -5.32
CA MET A 273 4.68 28.94 -4.45
C MET A 273 4.69 29.98 -3.32
N CYS A 274 5.85 30.21 -2.69
CA CYS A 274 6.00 31.27 -1.69
C CYS A 274 5.62 32.65 -2.24
N GLU A 275 6.12 33.00 -3.43
CA GLU A 275 5.80 34.27 -4.07
C GLU A 275 4.30 34.40 -4.38
N GLU A 276 3.64 33.35 -4.85
CA GLU A 276 2.21 33.39 -5.14
C GLU A 276 1.34 33.45 -3.88
N MET A 277 1.74 32.75 -2.81
CA MET A 277 1.05 32.85 -1.51
C MET A 277 1.16 34.25 -0.90
N GLN A 278 2.24 34.99 -1.18
CA GLN A 278 2.34 36.40 -0.79
C GLN A 278 1.41 37.32 -1.59
N ARG A 279 0.97 36.89 -2.78
CA ARG A 279 0.10 37.65 -3.69
C ARG A 279 -1.39 37.35 -3.51
N CYS A 280 -1.74 36.27 -2.80
CA CYS A 280 -3.11 35.78 -2.67
C CYS A 280 -3.46 35.62 -1.18
N GLU A 281 -4.67 36.03 -0.79
CA GLU A 281 -5.14 35.83 0.59
C GLU A 281 -5.44 34.34 0.84
N PRO A 282 -4.88 33.73 1.90
CA PRO A 282 -5.11 32.33 2.21
C PRO A 282 -6.54 32.10 2.69
N SER A 283 -7.16 31.02 2.19
CA SER A 283 -8.50 30.61 2.59
C SER A 283 -8.47 29.39 3.50
N GLU A 284 -8.99 29.56 4.72
CA GLU A 284 -9.11 28.52 5.74
C GLU A 284 -10.30 27.57 5.52
N LEU A 285 -11.06 27.75 4.43
CA LEU A 285 -12.28 27.00 4.14
C LEU A 285 -12.08 25.48 4.20
N LEU A 286 -10.91 25.01 3.76
CA LEU A 286 -10.60 23.58 3.68
C LEU A 286 -10.01 23.01 4.96
N TYR A 287 -9.63 23.83 5.95
CA TYR A 287 -9.00 23.33 7.19
C TYR A 287 -9.84 22.27 7.90
N PRO A 288 -11.14 22.47 8.16
CA PRO A 288 -11.94 21.48 8.87
C PRO A 288 -12.01 20.13 8.13
N LEU A 289 -12.04 20.18 6.79
CA LEU A 289 -12.03 18.99 5.96
C LEU A 289 -10.66 18.31 6.00
N CYS A 290 -9.57 19.08 5.84
CA CYS A 290 -8.20 18.57 5.88
C CYS A 290 -7.85 17.93 7.23
N ASP A 291 -8.21 18.56 8.34
CA ASP A 291 -7.97 18.03 9.70
C ASP A 291 -8.71 16.69 9.91
N THR A 292 -9.86 16.53 9.27
CA THR A 292 -10.68 15.32 9.34
C THR A 292 -10.12 14.18 8.50
N ILE A 293 -9.71 14.48 7.27
CA ILE A 293 -9.26 13.46 6.33
C ILE A 293 -7.75 13.16 6.46
N PHE A 294 -7.00 14.03 7.13
CA PHE A 294 -5.58 13.87 7.46
C PHE A 294 -5.30 14.19 8.95
N PRO A 295 -5.89 13.46 9.92
CA PRO A 295 -5.64 13.70 11.33
C PRO A 295 -4.16 13.46 11.67
N GLU A 296 -3.64 14.09 12.73
CA GLU A 296 -2.21 14.00 13.10
C GLU A 296 -1.70 12.55 13.22
N ASP A 297 -2.52 11.64 13.75
CA ASP A 297 -2.20 10.22 13.85
C ASP A 297 -2.05 9.56 12.48
N PHE A 298 -2.89 9.94 11.51
CA PHE A 298 -2.75 9.51 10.13
C PHE A 298 -1.46 10.07 9.55
N GLN A 299 -1.16 11.35 9.74
CA GLN A 299 0.09 11.96 9.29
C GLN A 299 1.34 11.32 9.91
N ARG A 300 1.27 10.90 11.17
CA ARG A 300 2.33 10.15 11.85
C ARG A 300 2.50 8.76 11.25
N LEU A 301 1.41 8.04 11.03
CA LEU A 301 1.43 6.72 10.40
C LEU A 301 1.99 6.79 8.96
N LEU A 302 1.65 7.84 8.21
CA LEU A 302 2.23 8.14 6.90
C LEU A 302 3.76 8.25 6.97
N ARG A 303 4.29 8.92 8.00
CA ARG A 303 5.73 9.08 8.22
C ARG A 303 6.39 7.74 8.58
N GLU A 304 5.79 6.98 9.49
CA GLU A 304 6.35 5.72 10.02
C GLU A 304 6.31 4.56 9.01
N HIS A 305 5.30 4.48 8.14
CA HIS A 305 5.06 3.34 7.25
C HIS A 305 5.31 3.62 5.76
N ARG A 306 6.27 4.47 5.42
CA ARG A 306 6.55 4.75 4.01
C ARG A 306 7.08 3.57 3.22
N PRO A 307 6.54 3.36 2.00
CA PRO A 307 7.17 2.47 1.05
C PRO A 307 8.58 2.97 0.64
N PRO A 308 9.60 2.11 0.59
CA PRO A 308 10.93 2.48 0.11
C PRO A 308 10.86 3.09 -1.30
N SER A 309 11.61 4.15 -1.55
CA SER A 309 11.68 4.78 -2.87
C SER A 309 12.33 3.84 -3.90
N TYR A 310 12.03 4.07 -5.18
CA TYR A 310 12.63 3.27 -6.26
C TYR A 310 14.17 3.33 -6.26
N ASN A 311 14.75 4.47 -5.88
CA ASN A 311 16.20 4.62 -5.73
C ASN A 311 16.73 3.81 -4.54
N GLU A 312 15.98 3.72 -3.44
CA GLU A 312 16.36 2.85 -2.30
C GLU A 312 16.27 1.37 -2.68
N ILE A 313 15.24 0.99 -3.44
CA ILE A 313 15.10 -0.37 -3.97
C ILE A 313 16.23 -0.66 -4.98
N LEU A 314 16.59 0.30 -5.84
CA LEU A 314 17.70 0.16 -6.77
C LEU A 314 19.05 0.08 -6.07
N ASP A 315 19.31 0.92 -5.07
CA ASP A 315 20.54 0.89 -4.28
C ASP A 315 20.63 -0.41 -3.50
N ASP A 316 19.54 -0.89 -2.91
CA ASP A 316 19.50 -2.18 -2.24
C ASP A 316 19.67 -3.34 -3.22
N ASN A 317 19.11 -3.24 -4.42
CA ASN A 317 19.35 -4.22 -5.49
C ASN A 317 20.80 -4.19 -5.94
N HIS A 318 21.42 -3.02 -6.08
CA HIS A 318 22.83 -2.88 -6.43
C HIS A 318 23.73 -3.46 -5.34
N LYS A 319 23.45 -3.19 -4.06
CA LYS A 319 24.16 -3.80 -2.92
C LYS A 319 24.00 -5.32 -2.91
N LYS A 320 22.80 -5.82 -3.22
CA LYS A 320 22.55 -7.27 -3.35
C LYS A 320 23.33 -7.84 -4.53
N GLU A 321 23.38 -7.16 -5.67
CA GLU A 321 24.17 -7.57 -6.83
C GLU A 321 25.67 -7.57 -6.54
N GLU A 322 26.18 -6.56 -5.82
CA GLU A 322 27.56 -6.51 -5.32
C GLU A 322 27.85 -7.68 -4.37
N LEU A 323 26.94 -7.96 -3.42
CA LEU A 323 27.09 -9.09 -2.51
C LEU A 323 27.07 -10.43 -3.26
N ILE A 324 26.17 -10.58 -4.24
CA ILE A 324 26.11 -11.76 -5.12
C ILE A 324 27.42 -11.90 -5.89
N GLN A 325 27.97 -10.79 -6.40
CA GLN A 325 29.24 -10.81 -7.14
C GLN A 325 30.42 -11.16 -6.23
N GLN A 326 30.47 -10.60 -5.01
CA GLN A 326 31.47 -10.95 -4.00
C GLN A 326 31.40 -12.44 -3.63
N LEU A 327 30.20 -12.98 -3.41
CA LEU A 327 30.00 -14.40 -3.13
C LEU A 327 30.41 -15.29 -4.31
N LYS A 328 30.11 -14.89 -5.56
CA LYS A 328 30.56 -15.60 -6.77
C LYS A 328 32.09 -15.59 -6.88
N ASP A 329 32.72 -14.46 -6.63
CA ASP A 329 34.18 -14.31 -6.69
C ASP A 329 34.86 -15.13 -5.60
N GLN A 330 34.32 -15.12 -4.38
CA GLN A 330 34.80 -15.95 -3.27
C GLN A 330 34.66 -17.44 -3.61
N THR A 331 33.50 -17.86 -4.11
CA THR A 331 33.26 -19.26 -4.54
C THR A 331 34.24 -19.68 -5.63
N SER A 332 34.52 -18.81 -6.60
CA SER A 332 35.49 -19.05 -7.68
C SER A 332 36.92 -19.20 -7.16
N ARG A 333 37.33 -18.37 -6.20
CA ARG A 333 38.66 -18.47 -5.55
C ARG A 333 38.79 -19.77 -4.77
N THR A 334 37.81 -20.09 -3.91
CA THR A 334 37.81 -21.34 -3.14
C THR A 334 37.82 -22.57 -4.05
N ARG A 335 37.11 -22.54 -5.19
CA ARG A 335 37.15 -23.64 -6.15
C ARG A 335 38.53 -23.80 -6.80
N LYS A 336 39.19 -22.70 -7.17
CA LYS A 336 40.56 -22.77 -7.71
C LYS A 336 41.58 -23.27 -6.69
N GLU A 337 41.43 -22.90 -5.42
CA GLU A 337 42.26 -23.42 -4.33
C GLU A 337 42.03 -24.92 -4.15
N LEU A 338 40.76 -25.35 -4.18
CA LEU A 338 40.39 -26.76 -4.11
C LEU A 338 41.01 -27.58 -5.25
N ASP A 339 40.94 -27.08 -6.49
CA ASP A 339 41.50 -27.75 -7.67
C ASP A 339 43.02 -27.87 -7.55
N LYS A 340 43.73 -26.80 -7.14
CA LYS A 340 45.18 -26.82 -6.89
C LYS A 340 45.58 -27.81 -5.80
N THR A 341 44.79 -27.90 -4.74
CA THR A 341 45.02 -28.89 -3.68
C THR A 341 44.87 -30.31 -4.20
N LYS A 342 43.83 -30.57 -5.01
CA LYS A 342 43.65 -31.89 -5.63
C LYS A 342 44.83 -32.25 -6.52
N GLU A 343 45.30 -31.33 -7.35
CA GLU A 343 46.50 -31.51 -8.17
C GLU A 343 47.73 -31.81 -7.31
N LYS A 344 47.96 -31.05 -6.23
CA LYS A 344 49.06 -31.30 -5.28
C LYS A 344 48.97 -32.71 -4.67
N LEU A 345 47.80 -33.13 -4.22
CA LEU A 345 47.61 -34.46 -3.64
C LEU A 345 47.85 -35.57 -4.68
N GLU A 346 47.40 -35.40 -5.93
CA GLU A 346 47.70 -36.32 -7.02
C GLU A 346 49.21 -36.40 -7.28
N GLU A 347 49.90 -35.26 -7.35
CA GLU A 347 51.35 -35.19 -7.51
C GLU A 347 52.10 -35.88 -6.37
N MET A 348 51.67 -35.70 -5.11
CA MET A 348 52.27 -36.35 -3.94
C MET A 348 52.20 -37.88 -4.08
N VAL A 349 51.03 -38.40 -4.48
CA VAL A 349 50.84 -39.85 -4.66
C VAL A 349 51.64 -40.36 -5.87
N LEU A 350 51.67 -39.63 -6.98
CA LEU A 350 52.45 -40.01 -8.17
C LEU A 350 53.96 -39.97 -7.92
N ALA A 351 54.43 -39.04 -7.08
CA ALA A 351 55.84 -38.93 -6.67
C ALA A 351 56.26 -39.98 -5.62
N SER A 352 55.37 -40.90 -5.25
CA SER A 352 55.63 -41.95 -4.24
C SER A 352 56.03 -41.40 -2.88
N ILE A 353 55.45 -40.25 -2.49
CA ILE A 353 55.59 -39.71 -1.14
C ILE A 353 54.93 -40.69 -0.14
N PRO A 354 55.48 -40.83 1.09
CA PRO A 354 54.87 -41.68 2.12
C PRO A 354 53.39 -41.37 2.35
N ILE A 355 52.61 -42.43 2.58
CA ILE A 355 51.14 -42.32 2.71
C ILE A 355 50.75 -41.54 3.97
N GLU A 356 51.58 -41.57 4.99
CA GLU A 356 51.42 -40.79 6.22
C GLU A 356 51.42 -39.28 5.93
N ASP A 357 52.23 -38.81 4.98
CA ASP A 357 52.29 -37.40 4.59
C ASP A 357 51.08 -37.00 3.73
N VAL A 358 50.56 -37.91 2.90
CA VAL A 358 49.31 -37.72 2.14
C VAL A 358 48.10 -37.67 3.09
N ASP A 359 48.10 -38.53 4.12
CA ASP A 359 47.08 -38.55 5.16
C ASP A 359 47.12 -37.26 6.00
N ALA A 360 48.32 -36.81 6.41
CA ALA A 360 48.48 -35.55 7.12
C ALA A 360 47.98 -34.33 6.32
N GLU A 361 48.19 -34.32 4.99
CA GLU A 361 47.66 -33.26 4.12
C GLU A 361 46.12 -33.33 4.01
N LEU A 362 45.53 -34.52 3.88
CA LEU A 362 44.07 -34.70 3.85
C LEU A 362 43.39 -34.33 5.20
N GLU A 363 44.11 -34.47 6.32
CA GLU A 363 43.59 -34.08 7.65
C GLU A 363 43.32 -32.59 7.78
N LEU A 364 44.03 -31.75 7.02
CA LEU A 364 43.88 -30.29 7.02
C LEU A 364 42.49 -29.81 6.52
N TYR A 365 41.73 -30.68 5.83
CA TYR A 365 40.47 -30.32 5.18
C TYR A 365 39.23 -30.80 5.97
N PRO A 366 38.08 -30.09 5.85
CA PRO A 366 36.81 -30.55 6.42
C PRO A 366 36.45 -31.97 5.97
N ALA A 367 35.75 -32.72 6.83
CA ALA A 367 35.51 -34.16 6.62
C ALA A 367 34.88 -34.52 5.26
N GLY A 368 33.92 -33.71 4.78
CA GLY A 368 33.30 -33.91 3.46
C GLY A 368 34.27 -33.65 2.30
N THR A 369 35.07 -32.59 2.40
CA THR A 369 36.06 -32.24 1.38
C THR A 369 37.19 -33.25 1.30
N ALA A 370 37.72 -33.68 2.45
CA ALA A 370 38.75 -34.70 2.52
C ALA A 370 38.27 -36.05 1.98
N TRP A 371 37.01 -36.41 2.26
CA TRP A 371 36.37 -37.60 1.71
C TRP A 371 36.28 -37.57 0.18
N ASP A 372 35.82 -36.45 -0.39
CA ASP A 372 35.72 -36.31 -1.84
C ASP A 372 37.09 -36.33 -2.53
N MET A 373 38.09 -35.65 -1.95
CA MET A 373 39.48 -35.69 -2.43
C MET A 373 40.05 -37.12 -2.43
N LEU A 374 39.86 -37.86 -1.34
CA LEU A 374 40.31 -39.25 -1.23
C LEU A 374 39.65 -40.15 -2.30
N ARG A 375 38.36 -39.92 -2.58
CA ARG A 375 37.64 -40.65 -3.63
C ARG A 375 38.13 -40.31 -5.03
N ASP A 376 38.41 -39.04 -5.30
CA ASP A 376 38.93 -38.57 -6.58
C ASP A 376 40.33 -39.15 -6.85
N LEU A 377 41.22 -39.15 -5.85
CA LEU A 377 42.55 -39.78 -5.94
C LEU A 377 42.46 -41.26 -6.32
N ASN A 378 41.53 -42.00 -5.72
CA ASN A 378 41.33 -43.42 -6.04
C ASN A 378 40.60 -43.65 -7.38
N ALA A 379 39.86 -42.66 -7.88
CA ALA A 379 39.25 -42.74 -9.21
C ALA A 379 40.29 -42.55 -10.33
N ASN A 380 41.47 -41.99 -10.02
CA ASN A 380 42.57 -41.84 -10.96
C ASN A 380 43.19 -43.23 -11.32
N PRO A 381 43.14 -43.65 -12.61
CA PRO A 381 43.57 -44.98 -13.03
C PRO A 381 45.05 -45.29 -12.78
N ILE A 382 45.91 -44.27 -12.69
CA ILE A 382 47.34 -44.42 -12.47
C ILE A 382 47.62 -44.66 -10.99
N ILE A 383 46.90 -43.94 -10.12
CA ILE A 383 47.07 -44.04 -8.66
C ILE A 383 46.51 -45.37 -8.15
N CYS A 384 45.31 -45.76 -8.59
CA CYS A 384 44.62 -46.94 -8.05
C CYS A 384 45.32 -48.28 -8.38
N VAL A 385 46.25 -48.31 -9.34
CA VAL A 385 47.05 -49.48 -9.66
C VAL A 385 48.38 -49.53 -8.91
N GLN A 386 48.78 -48.48 -8.20
CA GLN A 386 49.99 -48.50 -7.38
C GLN A 386 49.81 -49.45 -6.19
N LYS A 387 50.81 -50.30 -5.92
CA LYS A 387 50.73 -51.32 -4.86
C LYS A 387 50.60 -50.68 -3.47
N ALA A 388 51.45 -49.70 -3.17
CA ALA A 388 51.43 -48.98 -1.89
C ALA A 388 50.06 -48.32 -1.66
N TRP A 389 49.51 -47.63 -2.66
CA TRP A 389 48.17 -47.03 -2.55
C TRP A 389 47.09 -48.07 -2.29
N ARG A 390 47.10 -49.21 -3.02
CA ARG A 390 46.12 -50.29 -2.84
C ARG A 390 46.17 -50.94 -1.45
N ASP A 391 47.37 -51.09 -0.90
CA ASP A 391 47.57 -51.74 0.39
C ASP A 391 47.03 -50.88 1.55
N HIS A 392 47.08 -49.54 1.43
CA HIS A 392 46.70 -48.62 2.50
C HIS A 392 45.37 -47.86 2.28
N PHE A 393 44.87 -47.79 1.04
CA PHE A 393 43.62 -47.11 0.71
C PHE A 393 42.39 -47.60 1.51
N PRO A 394 42.21 -48.91 1.77
CA PRO A 394 41.09 -49.39 2.59
C PRO A 394 41.07 -48.81 4.01
N ASP A 395 42.24 -48.63 4.61
CA ASP A 395 42.40 -48.08 5.96
C ASP A 395 42.13 -46.57 5.98
N LEU A 396 42.66 -45.83 5.00
CA LEU A 396 42.33 -44.41 4.79
C LEU A 396 40.82 -44.23 4.55
N LEU A 397 40.23 -45.03 3.68
CA LEU A 397 38.80 -44.96 3.38
C LEU A 397 37.97 -45.20 4.65
N LYS A 398 38.36 -46.16 5.49
CA LYS A 398 37.70 -46.40 6.79
C LYS A 398 37.84 -45.18 7.72
N LYS A 399 39.05 -44.64 7.87
CA LYS A 399 39.36 -43.46 8.69
C LYS A 399 38.51 -42.24 8.29
N TYR A 400 38.49 -41.88 7.01
CA TYR A 400 37.75 -40.71 6.54
C TYR A 400 36.23 -40.95 6.50
N ARG A 401 35.78 -42.21 6.38
CA ARG A 401 34.35 -42.57 6.54
C ARG A 401 33.90 -42.34 7.99
N GLU A 402 34.71 -42.77 8.95
CA GLU A 402 34.47 -42.54 10.38
C GLU A 402 34.53 -41.04 10.71
N ARG A 403 35.40 -40.26 10.06
CA ARG A 403 35.43 -38.79 10.20
C ARG A 403 34.18 -38.11 9.61
N LEU A 404 33.64 -38.62 8.51
CA LEU A 404 32.46 -38.07 7.84
C LEU A 404 31.14 -38.41 8.56
N PHE A 405 31.07 -39.62 9.14
CA PHE A 405 29.87 -40.21 9.75
C PHE A 405 30.01 -40.53 11.25
N GLY A 406 31.05 -40.03 11.90
CA GLY A 406 31.30 -40.16 13.35
C GLY A 406 30.20 -39.48 14.20
N PRO A 407 30.27 -39.60 15.54
CA PRO A 407 29.15 -39.31 16.42
C PRO A 407 28.55 -37.92 16.19
N ILE A 408 27.22 -37.90 16.04
CA ILE A 408 26.32 -36.81 15.65
C ILE A 408 26.46 -35.52 16.52
N GLU A 409 27.20 -35.57 17.62
CA GLU A 409 27.33 -34.50 18.61
C GLU A 409 28.09 -33.26 18.09
N GLN A 410 29.07 -33.40 17.18
CA GLN A 410 29.75 -32.23 16.59
C GLN A 410 28.94 -31.52 15.49
N ARG A 411 27.97 -32.19 14.85
CA ARG A 411 27.04 -31.53 13.90
C ARG A 411 25.98 -30.71 14.61
N LYS A 412 25.64 -31.04 15.85
CA LYS A 412 24.77 -30.20 16.69
C LYS A 412 25.41 -28.85 16.97
N GLU A 413 26.70 -28.79 17.30
CA GLU A 413 27.36 -27.50 17.59
C GLU A 413 27.43 -26.56 16.37
N LEU A 414 27.68 -27.08 15.15
CA LEU A 414 27.67 -26.25 13.94
C LEU A 414 26.25 -25.81 13.56
N THR A 415 25.26 -26.70 13.69
CA THR A 415 23.86 -26.38 13.39
C THR A 415 23.27 -25.45 14.45
N GLU A 416 23.62 -25.62 15.73
CA GLU A 416 23.26 -24.72 16.85
C GLU A 416 24.00 -23.38 16.75
N ALA A 417 25.25 -23.34 16.28
CA ALA A 417 25.95 -22.09 16.00
C ALA A 417 25.31 -21.34 14.82
N MET A 418 24.93 -22.04 13.75
CA MET A 418 24.21 -21.47 12.61
C MET A 418 22.79 -21.02 12.99
N MET A 419 22.08 -21.77 13.83
CA MET A 419 20.78 -21.35 14.38
C MET A 419 20.93 -20.17 15.33
N LYS A 420 21.96 -20.12 16.20
CA LYS A 420 22.26 -18.94 17.03
C LYS A 420 22.53 -17.68 16.21
N ILE A 421 23.23 -17.81 15.08
CA ILE A 421 23.48 -16.69 14.16
C ILE A 421 22.18 -16.25 13.47
N ALA A 422 21.32 -17.19 13.09
CA ALA A 422 20.01 -16.91 12.48
C ALA A 422 18.98 -16.35 13.47
N GLU A 423 19.09 -16.70 14.75
CA GLU A 423 18.23 -16.25 15.85
C GLU A 423 18.72 -14.96 16.54
N THR A 424 19.94 -14.50 16.26
CA THR A 424 20.37 -13.15 16.66
C THR A 424 19.41 -12.14 16.03
N PRO A 425 18.68 -11.33 16.82
CA PRO A 425 17.86 -10.27 16.26
C PRO A 425 18.75 -9.39 15.39
N LYS A 426 18.25 -8.97 14.22
CA LYS A 426 18.83 -7.86 13.48
C LYS A 426 18.75 -6.62 14.37
N VAL A 427 19.75 -6.45 15.22
CA VAL A 427 20.00 -5.16 15.87
C VAL A 427 20.33 -4.21 14.74
N ASN A 428 19.54 -3.13 14.65
CA ASN A 428 19.87 -1.97 13.84
C ASN A 428 21.31 -1.57 14.12
N CYS A 429 22.23 -1.91 13.22
CA CYS A 429 23.56 -1.29 13.20
C CYS A 429 23.42 0.14 12.68
N HIS A 430 22.87 1.01 13.52
CA HIS A 430 23.26 2.41 13.52
C HIS A 430 24.36 2.59 14.56
N LEU A 431 25.54 2.99 14.06
CA LEU A 431 26.61 3.74 14.74
C LEU A 431 27.35 3.03 15.88
N GLU A 432 28.54 2.50 15.56
CA GLU A 432 29.74 2.74 16.39
C GLU A 432 30.96 2.93 15.47
N ILE A 433 31.22 4.20 15.12
CA ILE A 433 32.52 4.65 14.64
C ILE A 433 33.23 5.31 15.84
N VAL A 434 34.28 4.63 16.28
CA VAL A 434 35.51 5.16 16.89
C VAL A 434 35.42 5.73 18.30
N GLN A 435 36.16 5.10 19.22
CA GLN A 435 37.10 5.82 20.09
C GLN A 435 38.28 4.89 20.47
N ASN A 436 39.40 5.05 19.75
CA ASN A 436 40.72 4.73 20.29
C ASN A 436 41.34 6.01 20.82
N LYS A 437 41.95 5.88 22.00
CA LYS A 437 42.67 6.89 22.78
C LYS A 437 43.81 7.55 22.00
N GLU A 438 43.96 8.87 22.18
CA GLU A 438 45.23 9.51 22.56
C GLU A 438 45.02 10.98 23.03
N THR A 439 45.11 11.16 24.35
CA THR A 439 45.80 12.23 25.13
C THR A 439 45.69 13.75 24.83
N ASN A 440 45.25 14.46 25.89
CA ASN A 440 45.66 15.76 26.48
C ASN A 440 45.50 17.04 25.62
N ILE A 441 44.97 18.18 26.12
CA ILE A 441 45.41 18.99 27.29
C ILE A 441 44.24 19.88 27.82
N ASP A 442 44.20 20.01 29.15
CA ASP A 442 43.66 21.07 30.05
C ASP A 442 42.80 22.24 29.51
N GLN A 443 41.69 22.57 30.21
CA GLN A 443 41.67 23.62 31.26
C GLN A 443 40.26 23.80 31.90
N ASN A 444 40.23 23.67 33.24
CA ASN A 444 39.42 24.35 34.26
C ASN A 444 38.13 25.11 33.87
N TYR A 445 37.03 24.82 34.57
CA TYR A 445 36.57 25.60 35.74
C TYR A 445 35.34 24.90 36.39
N GLY A 446 35.50 24.42 37.64
CA GLY A 446 34.40 24.43 38.64
C GLY A 446 34.30 25.84 39.27
N PRO A 447 33.49 26.11 40.32
CA PRO A 447 33.01 25.20 41.38
C PRO A 447 31.46 25.17 41.51
N ASN A 448 30.77 24.13 41.97
CA ASN A 448 30.74 23.42 43.28
C ASN A 448 29.61 23.93 44.22
N ILE A 449 29.05 23.00 45.03
CA ILE A 449 28.25 23.16 46.28
C ILE A 449 26.71 23.30 46.09
N ASP A 450 25.81 22.64 46.82
CA ASP A 450 25.83 21.41 47.66
C ASP A 450 24.37 21.06 48.04
N LEU A 451 24.22 19.85 48.59
CA LEU A 451 23.05 19.15 49.13
C LEU A 451 22.26 19.92 50.22
N THR A 452 20.96 19.65 50.37
CA THR A 452 20.41 18.90 51.54
C THR A 452 18.87 18.88 51.64
N ASP A 453 18.39 17.67 51.98
CA ASP A 453 17.32 17.27 52.91
C ASP A 453 15.87 17.81 52.86
N GLY A 454 14.95 16.83 52.79
CA GLY A 454 14.06 16.56 53.93
C GLY A 454 12.57 16.83 53.75
N GLY A 455 11.73 15.79 53.85
CA GLY A 455 10.32 15.97 54.26
C GLY A 455 9.29 14.98 53.70
N LEU A 456 9.14 13.84 54.38
CA LEU A 456 8.04 12.88 54.23
C LEU A 456 6.67 13.39 54.71
N LEU A 457 5.60 12.88 54.06
CA LEU A 457 4.28 12.49 54.61
C LEU A 457 3.37 13.54 55.27
N ARG A 458 2.15 13.72 54.73
CA ARG A 458 0.87 13.12 55.22
C ARG A 458 -0.38 13.77 54.59
N LEU A 459 -1.25 12.89 54.08
CA LEU A 459 -2.72 12.82 54.26
C LEU A 459 -3.51 14.10 54.62
N ASN A 460 -4.53 14.43 53.81
CA ASN A 460 -5.93 14.39 54.27
C ASN A 460 -6.97 14.50 53.14
N ASN A 461 -8.06 13.74 53.34
CA ASN A 461 -9.30 13.67 52.56
C ASN A 461 -10.24 14.88 52.83
N LYS A 462 -11.24 15.00 51.93
CA LYS A 462 -12.50 15.81 51.97
C LYS A 462 -12.32 17.28 51.59
N GLU A 463 -13.13 17.89 50.72
CA GLU A 463 -14.50 17.63 50.23
C GLU A 463 -14.61 17.71 48.71
#